data_AF-A0A2E1VQL5-F1
#
_entry.id   AF-A0A2E1VQL5-F1
#
_cell.length_a   1.000
_cell.length_b   1.000
_cell.length_c   1.000
_cell.angle_alpha   90.00
_cell.angle_beta   90.00
_cell.angle_gamma   90.00
#
_symmetry.space_group_name_H-M   'P 1'
#
loop_
_entity.id
_entity.type
_entity.pdbx_description
1 polymer ?
#
loop_
_entity_poly.entity_id
_entity_poly.type
_entity_poly.pdbx_seq_one_letter_code
_entity_poly.pdbx_strand_id
1 'polypeptide(L)'
;MNVKTVMLSILKPFFRLALIMLVVAGIAAMVAGPERVHAMAHQVKTEISDVIDANIDDPVALRSQLRKLQKEYPKRIASVQADLTDLHQQIRELEREKAVAQRVVLLARQDAESFNTEIGTEPVAFTNASSRYAVSAAQSRAKARAAQANQVAATYSSRVEDADRDLGYLYQQAERMEEVLAQLESERAQFQAQLDQLERQVDAVARNERLIDLMEKRNKTIEEMSRYEAGSLDQIQSRLSGIRSRQEAELQVLSSSQNQMNYEQRAEFELEAAEQGAEAAALIPQEIVLNSGSRF
;
A
#
# COMPACT_ATOMS: atom_id res chain seq x y z
N MET A 1 -40.11 -1.96 -40.56
CA MET A 1 -39.17 -1.65 -39.45
C MET A 1 -37.83 -2.26 -39.83
N ASN A 2 -36.79 -1.44 -39.98
CA ASN A 2 -35.55 -1.82 -40.67
C ASN A 2 -34.66 -2.72 -39.79
N VAL A 3 -34.46 -3.96 -40.24
CA VAL A 3 -33.58 -4.98 -39.62
C VAL A 3 -32.13 -4.48 -39.45
N LYS A 4 -31.71 -3.50 -40.27
CA LYS A 4 -30.38 -2.87 -40.17
C LYS A 4 -30.17 -2.02 -38.91
N THR A 5 -31.23 -1.54 -38.26
CA THR A 5 -31.09 -0.69 -37.06
C THR A 5 -30.87 -1.52 -35.80
N VAL A 6 -31.41 -2.75 -35.75
CA VAL A 6 -31.27 -3.67 -34.61
C VAL A 6 -29.86 -4.29 -34.58
N MET A 7 -29.31 -4.67 -35.74
CA MET A 7 -27.98 -5.29 -35.82
C MET A 7 -26.83 -4.33 -35.46
N LEU A 8 -26.99 -3.02 -35.71
CA LEU A 8 -25.96 -2.02 -35.40
C LEU A 8 -25.92 -1.61 -33.91
N SER A 9 -26.92 -2.01 -33.12
CA SER A 9 -27.00 -1.73 -31.67
C SER A 9 -26.36 -2.84 -30.83
N ILE A 10 -26.44 -4.09 -31.30
CA ILE A 10 -25.86 -5.26 -30.61
C ILE A 10 -24.32 -5.32 -30.76
N LEU A 11 -23.75 -4.70 -31.80
CA LEU A 11 -22.28 -4.72 -32.04
C LEU A 11 -21.50 -3.69 -31.20
N LYS A 12 -22.14 -2.62 -30.73
CA LYS A 12 -21.51 -1.56 -29.93
C LYS A 12 -21.07 -1.99 -28.51
N PRO A 13 -21.78 -2.86 -27.76
CA PRO A 13 -21.28 -3.35 -26.47
C PRO A 13 -20.08 -4.31 -26.60
N PHE A 14 -19.99 -5.09 -27.69
CA PHE A 14 -18.85 -6.01 -27.90
C PHE A 14 -17.52 -5.28 -28.08
N PHE A 15 -17.51 -4.14 -28.78
CA PHE A 15 -16.28 -3.35 -28.95
C PHE A 15 -15.83 -2.65 -27.65
N ARG A 16 -16.75 -2.33 -26.74
CA ARG A 16 -16.39 -1.78 -25.41
C ARG A 16 -15.86 -2.87 -24.48
N LEU A 17 -16.43 -4.08 -24.53
CA LEU A 17 -15.91 -5.25 -23.80
C LEU A 17 -14.51 -5.69 -24.29
N ALA A 18 -14.27 -5.65 -25.61
CA ALA A 18 -12.95 -5.95 -26.18
C ALA A 18 -11.87 -4.92 -25.81
N LEU A 19 -12.24 -3.64 -25.69
CA LEU A 19 -11.33 -2.58 -25.26
C LEU A 19 -10.99 -2.68 -23.76
N ILE A 20 -11.92 -3.19 -22.95
CA ILE A 20 -11.72 -3.39 -21.50
C ILE A 20 -10.88 -4.65 -21.24
N MET A 21 -11.05 -5.72 -22.02
CA MET A 21 -10.19 -6.92 -21.96
C MET A 21 -8.74 -6.64 -22.41
N LEU A 22 -8.51 -5.65 -23.28
CA LEU A 22 -7.16 -5.24 -23.69
C LEU A 22 -6.37 -4.56 -22.55
N VAL A 23 -7.05 -3.98 -21.56
CA VAL A 23 -6.40 -3.30 -20.41
C VAL A 23 -6.23 -4.25 -19.21
N VAL A 24 -6.98 -5.35 -19.16
CA VAL A 24 -6.74 -6.46 -18.21
C VAL A 24 -5.40 -7.16 -18.49
N ALA A 25 -4.81 -6.99 -19.69
CA ALA A 25 -3.45 -7.45 -20.00
C ALA A 25 -2.36 -6.80 -19.13
N GLY A 26 -2.64 -5.68 -18.44
CA GLY A 26 -1.71 -5.05 -17.50
C GLY A 26 -1.67 -5.71 -16.10
N ILE A 27 -2.64 -6.58 -15.77
CA ILE A 27 -2.74 -7.24 -14.45
C ILE A 27 -3.00 -8.76 -14.64
N ALA A 28 -2.63 -9.34 -15.79
CA ALA A 28 -2.71 -10.79 -16.04
C ALA A 28 -1.55 -11.59 -15.41
N ALA A 29 -0.80 -11.01 -14.46
CA ALA A 29 0.34 -11.67 -13.82
C ALA A 29 -0.02 -12.52 -12.59
N MET A 30 -1.26 -12.49 -12.09
CA MET A 30 -1.63 -13.24 -10.87
C MET A 30 -2.53 -14.47 -11.08
N VAL A 31 -3.11 -14.70 -12.27
CA VAL A 31 -4.11 -15.80 -12.45
C VAL A 31 -3.84 -16.73 -13.64
N ALA A 32 -2.67 -16.67 -14.29
CA ALA A 32 -2.26 -17.66 -15.30
C ALA A 32 -1.01 -18.42 -14.86
N GLY A 33 -1.09 -19.76 -14.85
CA GLY A 33 -0.09 -20.68 -14.30
C GLY A 33 1.35 -20.57 -14.85
N PRO A 34 2.29 -21.31 -14.22
CA PRO A 34 3.72 -20.99 -14.19
C PRO A 34 4.48 -21.07 -15.52
N GLU A 35 3.94 -21.66 -16.59
CA GLU A 35 4.70 -21.90 -17.82
C GLU A 35 4.70 -20.74 -18.83
N ARG A 36 3.96 -19.65 -18.59
CA ARG A 36 3.92 -18.49 -19.53
C ARG A 36 4.51 -17.18 -18.96
N VAL A 37 5.02 -17.22 -17.73
CA VAL A 37 5.53 -16.05 -16.99
C VAL A 37 6.98 -15.70 -17.35
N HIS A 38 7.78 -16.67 -17.81
CA HIS A 38 9.23 -16.48 -17.96
C HIS A 38 9.67 -15.53 -19.09
N ALA A 39 8.86 -15.35 -20.14
CA ALA A 39 9.22 -14.49 -21.27
C ALA A 39 8.82 -13.00 -21.08
N MET A 40 7.77 -12.70 -20.29
CA MET A 40 7.31 -11.32 -20.06
C MET A 40 7.83 -10.69 -18.76
N ALA A 41 8.27 -11.51 -17.79
CA ALA A 41 8.81 -11.02 -16.53
C ALA A 41 10.13 -10.22 -16.69
N HIS A 42 10.93 -10.52 -17.72
CA HIS A 42 12.20 -9.82 -17.92
C HIS A 42 12.06 -8.41 -18.50
N GLN A 43 10.94 -8.08 -19.14
CA GLN A 43 10.75 -6.77 -19.75
C GLN A 43 10.02 -5.80 -18.80
N VAL A 44 9.05 -6.31 -18.05
CA VAL A 44 8.34 -5.54 -17.00
C VAL A 44 9.24 -5.27 -15.80
N LYS A 45 10.13 -6.20 -15.42
CA LYS A 45 11.03 -5.98 -14.28
C LYS A 45 12.05 -4.87 -14.54
N THR A 46 12.52 -4.70 -15.77
CA THR A 46 13.52 -3.67 -16.11
C THR A 46 12.88 -2.29 -16.21
N GLU A 47 11.69 -2.18 -16.83
CA GLU A 47 10.96 -0.91 -16.94
C GLU A 47 10.36 -0.45 -15.60
N ILE A 48 9.96 -1.38 -14.73
CA ILE A 48 9.55 -1.08 -13.36
C ILE A 48 10.78 -0.76 -12.48
N SER A 49 11.90 -1.48 -12.62
CA SER A 49 13.12 -1.18 -11.83
C SER A 49 13.71 0.17 -12.22
N ASP A 50 13.67 0.56 -13.50
CA ASP A 50 14.18 1.87 -13.97
C ASP A 50 13.26 3.04 -13.54
N VAL A 51 11.94 2.83 -13.46
CA VAL A 51 10.99 3.84 -12.95
C VAL A 51 10.99 3.93 -11.43
N ILE A 52 11.25 2.81 -10.74
CA ILE A 52 11.46 2.77 -9.28
C ILE A 52 12.80 3.46 -8.95
N ASP A 53 13.89 3.12 -9.63
CA ASP A 53 15.21 3.72 -9.40
C ASP A 53 15.27 5.22 -9.75
N ALA A 54 14.46 5.69 -10.71
CA ALA A 54 14.39 7.12 -11.06
C ALA A 54 13.44 7.96 -10.16
N ASN A 55 12.56 7.34 -9.36
CA ASN A 55 11.61 8.03 -8.47
C ASN A 55 11.76 7.68 -6.98
N ILE A 56 12.73 6.83 -6.62
CA ILE A 56 13.09 6.58 -5.22
C ILE A 56 13.45 7.89 -4.48
N ASP A 57 13.90 8.91 -5.22
CA ASP A 57 14.29 10.21 -4.65
C ASP A 57 13.12 11.14 -4.30
N ASP A 58 11.88 10.91 -4.79
CA ASP A 58 10.73 11.74 -4.42
C ASP A 58 9.42 10.93 -4.17
N PRO A 59 9.17 10.50 -2.91
CA PRO A 59 7.94 9.79 -2.54
C PRO A 59 6.65 10.63 -2.73
N VAL A 60 6.76 11.95 -2.91
CA VAL A 60 5.62 12.83 -3.18
C VAL A 60 5.15 12.70 -4.63
N ALA A 61 6.07 12.48 -5.58
CA ALA A 61 5.74 12.29 -6.99
C ALA A 61 4.93 11.00 -7.21
N LEU A 62 5.35 9.88 -6.59
CA LEU A 62 4.64 8.60 -6.63
C LEU A 62 3.21 8.72 -6.07
N ARG A 63 3.04 9.45 -4.96
CA ARG A 63 1.73 9.73 -4.35
C ARG A 63 0.79 10.47 -5.31
N SER A 64 1.32 11.43 -6.08
CA SER A 64 0.53 12.19 -7.04
C SER A 64 0.02 11.33 -8.21
N GLN A 65 0.84 10.38 -8.68
CA GLN A 65 0.49 9.46 -9.77
C GLN A 65 -0.53 8.42 -9.31
N LEU A 66 -0.33 7.86 -8.12
CA LEU A 66 -1.27 6.93 -7.50
C LEU A 66 -2.65 7.55 -7.25
N ARG A 67 -2.70 8.82 -6.83
CA ARG A 67 -3.96 9.57 -6.72
C ARG A 67 -4.64 9.84 -8.06
N LYS A 68 -3.89 9.92 -9.16
CA LYS A 68 -4.49 10.03 -10.51
C LYS A 68 -5.15 8.71 -10.89
N LEU A 69 -4.48 7.57 -10.69
CA LEU A 69 -5.04 6.24 -10.92
C LEU A 69 -6.27 5.97 -10.04
N GLN A 70 -6.24 6.36 -8.77
CA GLN A 70 -7.37 6.27 -7.84
C GLN A 70 -8.64 6.94 -8.39
N LYS A 71 -8.50 8.07 -9.09
CA LYS A 71 -9.63 8.83 -9.66
C LYS A 71 -10.29 8.13 -10.84
N GLU A 72 -9.65 7.13 -11.44
CA GLU A 72 -10.23 6.38 -12.56
C GLU A 72 -11.22 5.32 -12.08
N TYR A 73 -11.00 4.70 -10.92
CA TYR A 73 -11.89 3.67 -10.37
C TYR A 73 -13.34 4.13 -10.23
N PRO A 74 -13.66 5.27 -9.59
CA PRO A 74 -15.03 5.75 -9.49
C PRO A 74 -15.71 5.95 -10.85
N LYS A 75 -14.97 6.41 -11.86
CA LYS A 75 -15.50 6.60 -13.22
C LYS A 75 -15.79 5.26 -13.89
N ARG A 76 -14.89 4.28 -13.75
CA ARG A 76 -15.07 2.93 -14.30
C ARG A 76 -16.25 2.21 -13.64
N ILE A 77 -16.34 2.26 -12.32
CA ILE A 77 -17.47 1.73 -11.54
C ILE A 77 -18.78 2.37 -11.98
N ALA A 78 -18.83 3.70 -12.08
CA ALA A 78 -20.03 4.41 -12.54
C ALA A 78 -20.43 4.02 -13.98
N SER A 79 -19.45 3.81 -14.88
CA SER A 79 -19.71 3.33 -16.24
C SER A 79 -20.33 1.94 -16.24
N VAL A 80 -19.78 0.99 -15.49
CA VAL A 80 -20.30 -0.39 -15.42
C VAL A 80 -21.69 -0.41 -14.77
N GLN A 81 -21.92 0.40 -13.73
CA GLN A 81 -23.24 0.54 -13.11
C GLN A 81 -24.28 1.13 -14.07
N ALA A 82 -23.89 2.10 -14.90
CA ALA A 82 -24.76 2.65 -15.94
C ALA A 82 -25.10 1.59 -17.00
N ASP A 83 -24.09 0.87 -17.49
CA ASP A 83 -24.28 -0.20 -18.47
C ASP A 83 -25.16 -1.34 -17.91
N LEU A 84 -25.02 -1.69 -16.62
CA LEU A 84 -25.91 -2.64 -15.92
C LEU A 84 -27.34 -2.13 -15.84
N THR A 85 -27.53 -0.84 -15.56
CA THR A 85 -28.86 -0.24 -15.51
C THR A 85 -29.54 -0.30 -16.88
N ASP A 86 -28.79 0.00 -17.94
CA ASP A 86 -29.26 -0.10 -19.32
C ASP A 86 -29.61 -1.56 -19.70
N LEU A 87 -28.79 -2.53 -19.30
CA LEU A 87 -29.09 -3.96 -19.48
C LEU A 87 -30.36 -4.39 -18.74
N HIS A 88 -30.52 -4.00 -17.48
CA HIS A 88 -31.74 -4.28 -16.72
C HIS A 88 -32.98 -3.62 -17.33
N GLN A 89 -32.84 -2.46 -17.96
CA GLN A 89 -33.93 -1.85 -18.71
C GLN A 89 -34.29 -2.68 -19.95
N GLN A 90 -33.30 -3.13 -20.72
CA GLN A 90 -33.52 -3.98 -21.90
C GLN A 90 -34.20 -5.31 -21.53
N ILE A 91 -33.76 -5.94 -20.43
CA ILE A 91 -34.40 -7.16 -19.90
C ILE A 91 -35.89 -6.91 -19.63
N ARG A 92 -36.22 -5.85 -18.87
CA ARG A 92 -37.63 -5.54 -18.55
C ARG A 92 -38.48 -5.25 -19.79
N GLU A 93 -37.90 -4.57 -20.78
CA GLU A 93 -38.59 -4.30 -22.04
C GLU A 93 -38.88 -5.59 -22.81
N LEU A 94 -37.88 -6.46 -22.95
CA LEU A 94 -38.03 -7.73 -23.64
C LEU A 94 -38.96 -8.71 -22.90
N GLU A 95 -38.96 -8.72 -21.57
CA GLU A 95 -39.93 -9.47 -20.76
C GLU A 95 -41.37 -9.03 -21.02
N ARG A 96 -41.59 -7.70 -21.11
CA ARG A 96 -42.90 -7.16 -21.47
C ARG A 96 -43.30 -7.58 -22.89
N GLU A 97 -42.39 -7.49 -23.85
CA GLU A 97 -42.66 -7.92 -25.23
C GLU A 97 -43.01 -9.41 -25.31
N LYS A 98 -42.25 -10.26 -24.60
CA LYS A 98 -42.53 -11.69 -24.45
C LYS A 98 -43.90 -11.93 -23.85
N ALA A 99 -44.27 -11.24 -22.77
CA ALA A 99 -45.58 -11.39 -22.14
C ALA A 99 -46.73 -10.99 -23.08
N VAL A 100 -46.56 -9.92 -23.86
CA VAL A 100 -47.52 -9.53 -24.91
C VAL A 100 -47.61 -10.62 -25.98
N ALA A 101 -46.49 -11.15 -26.45
CA ALA A 101 -46.47 -12.22 -27.43
C ALA A 101 -47.17 -13.49 -26.93
N GLN A 102 -46.91 -13.91 -25.69
CA GLN A 102 -47.61 -15.03 -25.05
C GLN A 102 -49.11 -14.79 -24.97
N ARG A 103 -49.53 -13.55 -24.62
CA ARG A 103 -50.95 -13.20 -24.59
C ARG A 103 -51.60 -13.29 -25.97
N VAL A 104 -50.92 -12.86 -27.02
CA VAL A 104 -51.41 -12.99 -28.41
C VAL A 104 -51.56 -14.45 -28.80
N VAL A 105 -50.62 -15.33 -28.43
CA VAL A 105 -50.73 -16.78 -28.69
C VAL A 105 -51.98 -17.37 -28.02
N LEU A 106 -52.23 -17.03 -26.75
CA LEU A 106 -53.40 -17.52 -26.03
C LEU A 106 -54.71 -17.08 -26.67
N LEU A 107 -54.84 -15.78 -26.99
CA LEU A 107 -56.04 -15.24 -27.64
C LEU A 107 -56.26 -15.85 -29.03
N ALA A 108 -55.22 -15.96 -29.84
CA ALA A 108 -55.31 -16.52 -31.17
C ALA A 108 -55.71 -18.02 -31.15
N ARG A 109 -55.23 -18.79 -30.18
CA ARG A 109 -55.65 -20.19 -29.99
C ARG A 109 -57.11 -20.29 -29.55
N GLN A 110 -57.54 -19.44 -28.63
CA GLN A 110 -58.93 -19.38 -28.18
C GLN A 110 -59.89 -19.02 -29.33
N ASP A 111 -59.50 -18.06 -30.17
CA ASP A 111 -60.28 -17.69 -31.36
C ASP A 111 -60.37 -18.85 -32.36
N ALA A 112 -59.25 -19.54 -32.61
CA ALA A 112 -59.22 -20.71 -33.49
C ALA A 112 -60.14 -21.84 -33.01
N GLU A 113 -60.17 -22.10 -31.69
CA GLU A 113 -61.06 -23.08 -31.08
C GLU A 113 -62.54 -22.67 -31.20
N SER A 114 -62.85 -21.39 -30.99
CA SER A 114 -64.19 -20.84 -31.16
C SER A 114 -64.70 -21.04 -32.59
N PHE A 115 -63.88 -20.76 -33.61
CA PHE A 115 -64.25 -21.04 -35.00
C PHE A 115 -64.37 -22.53 -35.31
N ASN A 116 -63.56 -23.40 -34.69
CA ASN A 116 -63.67 -24.85 -34.87
C ASN A 116 -64.96 -25.43 -34.30
N THR A 117 -65.46 -24.90 -33.19
CA THR A 117 -66.75 -25.32 -32.62
C THR A 117 -67.93 -24.86 -33.48
N GLU A 118 -67.88 -23.65 -34.06
CA GLU A 118 -68.84 -23.18 -35.06
C GLU A 118 -68.88 -24.07 -36.32
N ILE A 119 -67.72 -24.58 -36.75
CA ILE A 119 -67.60 -25.48 -37.91
C ILE A 119 -68.17 -26.88 -37.60
N GLY A 120 -68.04 -27.36 -36.36
CA GLY A 120 -68.43 -28.69 -35.90
C GLY A 120 -69.90 -28.83 -35.50
N THR A 121 -70.67 -27.74 -35.51
CA THR A 121 -72.12 -27.80 -35.25
C THR A 121 -72.82 -28.49 -36.44
N GLU A 122 -73.48 -29.63 -36.19
CA GLU A 122 -74.16 -30.48 -37.19
C GLU A 122 -75.01 -29.68 -38.21
N PRO A 123 -75.02 -30.05 -39.50
CA PRO A 123 -75.82 -29.37 -40.49
C PRO A 123 -77.30 -29.59 -40.21
N VAL A 124 -78.00 -28.53 -39.81
CA VAL A 124 -79.47 -28.51 -39.71
C VAL A 124 -80.04 -28.91 -41.08
N ALA A 125 -81.01 -29.83 -41.11
CA ALA A 125 -81.62 -30.29 -42.36
C ALA A 125 -82.18 -29.10 -43.16
N PHE A 126 -81.52 -28.75 -44.26
CA PHE A 126 -81.85 -27.58 -45.06
C PHE A 126 -82.92 -27.89 -46.11
N THR A 127 -84.06 -27.21 -46.00
CA THR A 127 -85.22 -27.35 -46.90
C THR A 127 -85.03 -26.68 -48.25
N ASN A 128 -84.10 -25.73 -48.41
CA ASN A 128 -83.83 -25.02 -49.67
C ASN A 128 -82.33 -24.97 -50.03
N ALA A 129 -82.03 -24.76 -51.32
CA ALA A 129 -80.64 -24.73 -51.81
C ALA A 129 -79.88 -23.48 -51.35
N SER A 130 -80.57 -22.33 -51.25
CA SER A 130 -79.98 -21.05 -50.82
C SER A 130 -79.43 -21.09 -49.40
N SER A 131 -80.10 -21.74 -48.44
CA SER A 131 -79.58 -21.87 -47.08
C SER A 131 -78.32 -22.76 -47.03
N ARG A 132 -78.24 -23.79 -47.88
CA ARG A 132 -77.04 -24.64 -47.97
C ARG A 132 -75.82 -23.85 -48.45
N TYR A 133 -75.99 -22.97 -49.44
CA TYR A 133 -74.91 -22.10 -49.91
C TYR A 133 -74.48 -21.08 -48.86
N ALA A 134 -75.42 -20.49 -48.12
CA ALA A 134 -75.09 -19.54 -47.05
C ALA A 134 -74.28 -20.21 -45.93
N VAL A 135 -74.66 -21.42 -45.54
CA VAL A 135 -73.96 -22.18 -44.48
C VAL A 135 -72.59 -22.68 -44.95
N SER A 136 -72.46 -23.16 -46.18
CA SER A 136 -71.14 -23.57 -46.71
C SER A 136 -70.19 -22.37 -46.85
N ALA A 137 -70.70 -21.19 -47.22
CA ALA A 137 -69.92 -19.95 -47.23
C ALA A 137 -69.53 -19.46 -45.83
N ALA A 138 -70.41 -19.62 -44.83
CA ALA A 138 -70.07 -19.31 -43.44
C ALA A 138 -69.00 -20.27 -42.91
N GLN A 139 -69.13 -21.57 -43.17
CA GLN A 139 -68.17 -22.59 -42.75
C GLN A 139 -66.80 -22.41 -43.41
N SER A 140 -66.74 -22.04 -44.69
CA SER A 140 -65.47 -21.76 -45.37
C SER A 140 -64.77 -20.52 -44.81
N ARG A 141 -65.54 -19.47 -44.48
CA ARG A 141 -65.00 -18.27 -43.79
C ARG A 141 -64.49 -18.59 -42.39
N ALA A 142 -65.23 -19.38 -41.61
CA ALA A 142 -64.80 -19.82 -40.28
C ALA A 142 -63.50 -20.63 -40.37
N LYS A 143 -63.39 -21.56 -41.33
CA LYS A 143 -62.15 -22.33 -41.59
C LYS A 143 -60.97 -21.42 -41.94
N ALA A 144 -61.18 -20.43 -42.82
CA ALA A 144 -60.15 -19.49 -43.19
C ALA A 144 -59.68 -18.64 -42.00
N ARG A 145 -60.60 -18.19 -41.13
CA ARG A 145 -60.28 -17.45 -39.91
C ARG A 145 -59.54 -18.31 -38.89
N ALA A 146 -59.95 -19.55 -38.67
CA ALA A 146 -59.25 -20.49 -37.81
C ALA A 146 -57.81 -20.72 -38.28
N ALA A 147 -57.60 -20.90 -39.59
CA ALA A 147 -56.27 -21.04 -40.17
C ALA A 147 -55.41 -19.78 -39.96
N GLN A 148 -56.00 -18.58 -40.16
CA GLN A 148 -55.31 -17.32 -39.89
C GLN A 148 -54.92 -17.17 -38.42
N ALA A 149 -55.83 -17.48 -37.49
CA ALA A 149 -55.58 -17.41 -36.06
C ALA A 149 -54.45 -18.38 -35.64
N ASN A 150 -54.45 -19.61 -36.19
CA ASN A 150 -53.35 -20.56 -35.98
C ASN A 150 -52.01 -20.05 -36.53
N GLN A 151 -52.01 -19.40 -37.69
CA GLN A 151 -50.79 -18.80 -38.26
C GLN A 151 -50.25 -17.67 -37.38
N VAL A 152 -51.12 -16.82 -36.83
CA VAL A 152 -50.75 -15.78 -35.87
C VAL A 152 -50.17 -16.41 -34.61
N ALA A 153 -50.83 -17.43 -34.05
CA ALA A 153 -50.35 -18.15 -32.88
C ALA A 153 -48.96 -18.77 -33.11
N ALA A 154 -48.74 -19.40 -34.26
CA ALA A 154 -47.44 -19.99 -34.61
C ALA A 154 -46.33 -18.92 -34.72
N THR A 155 -46.64 -17.78 -35.37
CA THR A 155 -45.69 -16.68 -35.53
C THR A 155 -45.28 -16.07 -34.19
N TYR A 156 -46.24 -15.81 -33.30
CA TYR A 156 -45.95 -15.26 -31.99
C TYR A 156 -45.33 -16.30 -31.04
N SER A 157 -45.62 -17.60 -31.21
CA SER A 157 -44.93 -18.67 -30.49
C SER A 157 -43.43 -18.66 -30.78
N SER A 158 -43.04 -18.55 -32.06
CA SER A 158 -41.61 -18.41 -32.44
C SER A 158 -40.98 -17.18 -31.80
N ARG A 159 -41.70 -16.04 -31.76
CA ARG A 159 -41.19 -14.82 -31.10
C ARG A 159 -40.98 -14.97 -29.60
N VAL A 160 -41.83 -15.76 -28.93
CA VAL A 160 -41.64 -16.07 -27.50
C VAL A 160 -40.36 -16.88 -27.31
N GLU A 161 -40.14 -17.90 -28.14
CA GLU A 161 -38.91 -18.70 -28.09
C GLU A 161 -37.66 -17.88 -28.40
N ASP A 162 -37.74 -16.94 -29.35
CA ASP A 162 -36.66 -16.01 -29.65
C ASP A 162 -36.37 -15.11 -28.43
N ALA A 163 -37.42 -14.52 -27.85
CA ALA A 163 -37.30 -13.67 -26.66
C ALA A 163 -36.75 -14.45 -25.45
N ASP A 164 -37.08 -15.73 -25.29
CA ASP A 164 -36.52 -16.58 -24.23
C ASP A 164 -35.02 -16.77 -24.37
N ARG A 165 -34.52 -16.99 -25.60
CA ARG A 165 -33.08 -17.10 -25.85
C ARG A 165 -32.37 -15.77 -25.61
N ASP A 166 -32.93 -14.69 -26.11
CA ASP A 166 -32.38 -13.35 -25.97
C ASP A 166 -32.35 -12.90 -24.49
N LEU A 167 -33.41 -13.17 -23.72
CA LEU A 167 -33.42 -12.97 -22.27
C LEU A 167 -32.33 -13.78 -21.58
N GLY A 168 -32.15 -15.05 -21.96
CA GLY A 168 -31.06 -15.89 -21.43
C GLY A 168 -29.68 -15.25 -21.63
N TYR A 169 -29.41 -14.71 -22.82
CA TYR A 169 -28.16 -14.00 -23.10
C TYR A 169 -28.01 -12.71 -22.29
N LEU A 170 -29.07 -11.91 -22.17
CA LEU A 170 -29.05 -10.67 -21.40
C LEU A 170 -28.84 -10.92 -19.91
N TYR A 171 -29.45 -11.97 -19.34
CA TYR A 171 -29.23 -12.37 -17.95
C TYR A 171 -27.78 -12.79 -17.69
N GLN A 172 -27.20 -13.63 -18.57
CA GLN A 172 -25.78 -14.00 -18.48
C GLN A 172 -24.84 -12.80 -18.66
N GLN A 173 -25.24 -11.80 -19.45
CA GLN A 173 -24.46 -10.58 -19.61
C GLN A 173 -24.54 -9.69 -18.36
N ALA A 174 -25.72 -9.57 -17.75
CA ALA A 174 -25.91 -8.84 -16.50
C ALA A 174 -25.08 -9.48 -15.37
N GLU A 175 -25.16 -10.80 -15.19
CA GLU A 175 -24.37 -11.54 -14.19
C GLU A 175 -22.87 -11.28 -14.33
N ARG A 176 -22.32 -11.39 -15.54
CA ARG A 176 -20.90 -11.08 -15.80
C ARG A 176 -20.53 -9.63 -15.51
N MET A 177 -21.43 -8.68 -15.76
CA MET A 177 -21.18 -7.27 -15.45
C MET A 177 -21.25 -7.01 -13.94
N GLU A 178 -22.12 -7.71 -13.21
CA GLU A 178 -22.17 -7.68 -11.74
C GLU A 178 -20.89 -8.26 -11.13
N GLU A 179 -20.37 -9.37 -11.69
CA GLU A 179 -19.07 -9.93 -11.29
C GLU A 179 -17.91 -8.93 -11.51
N VAL A 180 -17.85 -8.30 -12.69
CA VAL A 180 -16.83 -7.28 -12.99
C VAL A 180 -16.97 -6.07 -12.06
N LEU A 181 -18.21 -5.65 -11.75
CA LEU A 181 -18.46 -4.57 -10.82
C LEU A 181 -17.94 -4.92 -9.41
N ALA A 182 -18.27 -6.11 -8.90
CA ALA A 182 -17.81 -6.58 -7.61
C ALA A 182 -16.27 -6.67 -7.56
N GLN A 183 -15.64 -7.13 -8.64
CA GLN A 183 -14.19 -7.16 -8.77
C GLN A 183 -13.60 -5.74 -8.72
N LEU A 184 -14.12 -4.79 -9.49
CA LEU A 184 -13.64 -3.40 -9.50
C LEU A 184 -13.81 -2.71 -8.14
N GLU A 185 -14.89 -3.00 -7.42
CA GLU A 185 -15.13 -2.47 -6.07
C GLU A 185 -14.13 -3.06 -5.06
N SER A 186 -13.89 -4.37 -5.12
CA SER A 186 -12.86 -5.04 -4.31
C SER A 186 -11.46 -4.51 -4.61
N GLU A 187 -11.10 -4.39 -5.89
CA GLU A 187 -9.81 -3.82 -6.32
C GLU A 187 -9.63 -2.39 -5.84
N ARG A 188 -10.66 -1.54 -5.95
CA ARG A 188 -10.63 -0.18 -5.43
C ARG A 188 -10.40 -0.18 -3.92
N ALA A 189 -11.08 -1.04 -3.16
CA ALA A 189 -10.93 -1.12 -1.72
C ALA A 189 -9.51 -1.57 -1.31
N GLN A 190 -8.96 -2.57 -1.99
CA GLN A 190 -7.59 -3.04 -1.79
C GLN A 190 -6.57 -1.97 -2.14
N PHE A 191 -6.73 -1.31 -3.29
CA PHE A 191 -5.87 -0.20 -3.72
C PHE A 191 -5.91 0.94 -2.72
N GLN A 192 -7.09 1.31 -2.21
CA GLN A 192 -7.23 2.32 -1.17
C GLN A 192 -6.46 1.96 0.10
N ALA A 193 -6.59 0.73 0.58
CA ALA A 193 -5.87 0.27 1.77
C ALA A 193 -4.34 0.31 1.56
N GLN A 194 -3.87 -0.06 0.36
CA GLN A 194 -2.45 0.03 -0.01
C GLN A 194 -1.98 1.49 -0.07
N LEU A 195 -2.78 2.42 -0.61
CA LEU A 195 -2.45 3.85 -0.60
C LEU A 195 -2.35 4.40 0.81
N ASP A 196 -3.29 4.06 1.68
CA ASP A 196 -3.27 4.52 3.07
C ASP A 196 -2.05 3.96 3.83
N GLN A 197 -1.65 2.72 3.52
CA GLN A 197 -0.41 2.14 4.05
C GLN A 197 0.83 2.86 3.52
N LEU A 198 0.90 3.12 2.23
CA LEU A 198 2.01 3.82 1.60
C LEU A 198 2.13 5.26 2.14
N GLU A 199 1.01 5.94 2.37
CA GLU A 199 0.98 7.28 2.99
C GLU A 199 1.59 7.26 4.40
N ARG A 200 1.21 6.28 5.24
CA ARG A 200 1.83 6.10 6.57
C ARG A 200 3.33 5.80 6.49
N GLN A 201 3.77 5.01 5.51
CA GLN A 201 5.19 4.69 5.31
C GLN A 201 5.98 5.93 4.89
N VAL A 202 5.45 6.73 3.96
CA VAL A 202 6.08 7.99 3.54
C VAL A 202 6.19 8.97 4.71
N ASP A 203 5.16 9.07 5.55
CA ASP A 203 5.20 9.91 6.75
C ASP A 203 6.27 9.44 7.75
N ALA A 204 6.45 8.12 7.91
CA ALA A 204 7.51 7.55 8.74
C ALA A 204 8.91 7.87 8.18
N VAL A 205 9.10 7.78 6.87
CA VAL A 205 10.36 8.16 6.20
C VAL A 205 10.65 9.65 6.39
N ALA A 206 9.67 10.53 6.15
CA ALA A 206 9.82 11.97 6.36
C ALA A 206 10.08 12.35 7.83
N ARG A 207 9.60 11.54 8.80
CA ARG A 207 9.94 11.70 10.21
C ARG A 207 11.37 11.24 10.49
N ASN A 208 11.79 10.11 9.94
CA ASN A 208 13.15 9.60 10.10
C ASN A 208 14.18 10.58 9.53
N GLU A 209 13.91 11.18 8.37
CA GLU A 209 14.78 12.19 7.75
C GLU A 209 15.01 13.41 8.65
N ARG A 210 13.95 13.92 9.27
CA ARG A 210 14.04 15.01 10.26
C ARG A 210 14.84 14.62 11.49
N LEU A 211 14.77 13.35 11.91
CA LEU A 211 15.55 12.84 13.03
C LEU A 211 17.03 12.71 12.67
N ILE A 212 17.34 12.28 11.45
CA ILE A 212 18.70 12.23 10.91
C ILE A 212 19.30 13.64 10.88
N ASP A 213 18.60 14.63 10.30
CA ASP A 213 19.05 16.03 10.28
C ASP A 213 19.27 16.60 11.70
N LEU A 214 18.41 16.25 12.66
CA LEU A 214 18.58 16.66 14.07
C LEU A 214 19.78 15.97 14.73
N MET A 215 20.01 14.68 14.45
CA MET A 215 21.19 13.95 14.94
C MET A 215 22.49 14.46 14.30
N GLU A 216 22.48 14.83 13.03
CA GLU A 216 23.61 15.44 12.34
C GLU A 216 23.95 16.81 12.93
N LYS A 217 22.94 17.68 13.12
CA LYS A 217 23.10 18.97 13.82
C LYS A 217 23.63 18.79 15.24
N ARG A 218 23.13 17.79 15.97
CA ARG A 218 23.61 17.46 17.31
C ARG A 218 25.07 16.98 17.29
N ASN A 219 25.43 16.10 16.36
CA ASN A 219 26.80 15.60 16.24
C ASN A 219 27.77 16.73 15.91
N LYS A 220 27.41 17.60 14.98
CA LYS A 220 28.18 18.82 14.66
C LYS A 220 28.35 19.72 15.88
N THR A 221 27.30 19.93 16.66
CA THR A 221 27.36 20.72 17.91
C THR A 221 28.29 20.05 18.94
N ILE A 222 28.23 18.73 19.08
CA ILE A 222 29.13 17.96 19.95
C ILE A 222 30.57 18.08 19.46
N GLU A 223 30.83 17.94 18.17
CA GLU A 223 32.17 18.11 17.59
C GLU A 223 32.70 19.51 17.85
N GLU A 224 31.90 20.56 17.61
CA GLU A 224 32.25 21.94 17.93
C GLU A 224 32.56 22.12 19.42
N MET A 225 31.71 21.63 20.33
CA MET A 225 31.97 21.73 21.78
C MET A 225 33.17 20.89 22.23
N SER A 226 33.37 19.69 21.68
CA SER A 226 34.53 18.84 21.98
C SER A 226 35.84 19.50 21.59
N ARG A 227 35.85 20.28 20.51
CA ARG A 227 37.02 21.02 20.03
C ARG A 227 37.41 22.16 20.97
N TYR A 228 36.46 22.68 21.75
CA TYR A 228 36.71 23.72 22.76
C TYR A 228 36.89 23.16 24.19
N GLU A 229 36.34 21.98 24.50
CA GLU A 229 36.40 21.38 25.85
C GLU A 229 37.61 20.44 26.05
N ALA A 230 38.10 19.76 25.00
CA ALA A 230 39.24 18.84 25.08
C ALA A 230 40.62 19.52 25.25
N GLY A 231 40.67 20.85 25.35
CA GLY A 231 41.92 21.60 25.47
C GLY A 231 42.17 22.28 26.83
N SER A 232 41.17 22.41 27.72
CA SER A 232 41.31 23.38 28.83
C SER A 232 41.57 22.79 30.20
N LEU A 233 40.92 21.69 30.63
CA LEU A 233 41.08 21.21 32.01
C LEU A 233 42.38 20.43 32.22
N ASP A 234 42.69 19.50 31.32
CA ASP A 234 43.87 18.64 31.44
C ASP A 234 45.18 19.42 31.19
N GLN A 235 45.14 20.41 30.29
CA GLN A 235 46.26 21.35 30.12
C GLN A 235 46.45 22.26 31.34
N ILE A 236 45.37 22.72 31.97
CA ILE A 236 45.45 23.51 33.20
C ILE A 236 46.01 22.65 34.34
N GLN A 237 45.58 21.39 34.46
CA GLN A 237 46.08 20.44 35.46
C GLN A 237 47.55 20.08 35.23
N SER A 238 47.97 19.89 33.98
CA SER A 238 49.37 19.72 33.59
C SER A 238 50.22 20.96 33.90
N ARG A 239 49.71 22.17 33.62
CA ARG A 239 50.40 23.42 33.99
C ARG A 239 50.49 23.60 35.51
N LEU A 240 49.44 23.28 36.27
CA LEU A 240 49.43 23.32 37.73
C LEU A 240 50.42 22.32 38.34
N SER A 241 50.46 21.10 37.82
CA SER A 241 51.47 20.09 38.18
C SER A 241 52.88 20.60 37.89
N GLY A 242 53.12 21.18 36.71
CA GLY A 242 54.42 21.74 36.34
C GLY A 242 54.84 22.94 37.19
N ILE A 243 53.91 23.79 37.62
CA ILE A 243 54.17 24.89 38.56
C ILE A 243 54.51 24.33 39.94
N ARG A 244 53.75 23.35 40.43
CA ARG A 244 53.98 22.71 41.73
C ARG A 244 55.35 22.02 41.78
N SER A 245 55.71 21.25 40.75
CA SER A 245 57.04 20.62 40.69
C SER A 245 58.18 21.64 40.64
N ARG A 246 57.99 22.79 39.97
CA ARG A 246 58.97 23.88 39.99
C ARG A 246 59.11 24.50 41.37
N GLN A 247 58.00 24.79 42.04
CA GLN A 247 58.00 25.34 43.41
C GLN A 247 58.64 24.38 44.41
N GLU A 248 58.39 23.07 44.28
CA GLU A 248 58.98 22.05 45.15
C GLU A 248 60.49 21.94 44.93
N ALA A 249 60.96 22.05 43.68
CA ALA A 249 62.39 22.12 43.38
C ALA A 249 63.05 23.39 43.94
N GLU A 250 62.41 24.56 43.82
CA GLU A 250 62.92 25.82 44.39
C GLU A 250 62.96 25.78 45.93
N LEU A 251 61.93 25.22 46.58
CA LEU A 251 61.93 25.01 48.03
C LEU A 251 63.00 24.01 48.47
N GLN A 252 63.26 22.97 47.69
CA GLN A 252 64.33 22.01 47.96
C GLN A 252 65.71 22.66 47.85
N VAL A 253 65.92 23.54 46.86
CA VAL A 253 67.15 24.33 46.72
C VAL A 253 67.32 25.29 47.91
N LEU A 254 66.28 26.03 48.29
CA LEU A 254 66.31 26.94 49.44
C LEU A 254 66.56 26.20 50.77
N SER A 255 65.90 25.07 50.96
CA SER A 255 66.12 24.18 52.12
C SER A 255 67.53 23.61 52.15
N SER A 256 68.08 23.21 51.00
CA SER A 256 69.45 22.69 50.90
C SER A 256 70.50 23.77 51.17
N SER A 257 70.25 25.02 50.75
CA SER A 257 71.10 26.18 51.06
C SER A 257 71.11 26.50 52.56
N GLN A 258 69.96 26.39 53.24
CA GLN A 258 69.87 26.59 54.68
C GLN A 258 70.55 25.45 55.49
N ASN A 259 70.50 24.21 54.98
CA ASN A 259 71.19 23.10 55.61
C ASN A 259 72.71 23.12 55.38
N GLN A 260 73.21 23.64 54.24
CA GLN A 260 74.65 23.80 54.01
C GLN A 260 75.31 24.77 55.00
N MET A 261 74.66 25.88 55.36
CA MET A 261 75.20 26.83 56.36
C MET A 261 75.35 26.23 57.77
N ASN A 262 74.54 25.23 58.14
CA ASN A 262 74.59 24.61 59.48
C ASN A 262 75.72 23.58 59.62
N TYR A 263 76.21 22.99 58.52
CA TYR A 263 77.34 22.05 58.59
C TYR A 263 78.68 22.79 58.67
N GLU A 264 78.83 23.94 58.02
CA GLU A 264 80.03 24.80 58.16
C GLU A 264 80.18 25.33 59.59
N GLN A 265 79.12 25.90 60.17
CA GLN A 265 79.15 26.40 61.55
C GLN A 265 79.42 25.30 62.58
N ARG A 266 78.91 24.10 62.33
CA ARG A 266 79.14 22.94 63.20
C ARG A 266 80.56 22.38 63.07
N ALA A 267 81.14 22.42 61.87
CA ALA A 267 82.53 22.03 61.64
C ALA A 267 83.52 23.05 62.27
N GLU A 268 83.23 24.35 62.21
CA GLU A 268 84.02 25.39 62.91
C GLU A 268 83.99 25.18 64.42
N PHE A 269 82.82 24.91 65.01
CA PHE A 269 82.69 24.65 66.44
C PHE A 269 83.43 23.38 66.88
N GLU A 270 83.40 22.31 66.06
CA GLU A 270 84.14 21.07 66.35
C GLU A 270 85.67 21.26 66.25
N LEU A 271 86.16 22.12 65.35
CA LEU A 271 87.58 22.48 65.24
C LEU A 271 88.05 23.37 66.41
N GLU A 272 87.23 24.34 66.81
CA GLU A 272 87.52 25.27 67.92
C GLU A 272 87.51 24.54 69.27
N ALA A 273 86.62 23.55 69.44
CA ALA A 273 86.62 22.65 70.59
C ALA A 273 87.86 21.73 70.64
N ALA A 274 88.39 21.32 69.49
CA ALA A 274 89.62 20.53 69.40
C ALA A 274 90.88 21.35 69.74
N GLU A 275 90.92 22.64 69.40
CA GLU A 275 92.02 23.54 69.80
C GLU A 275 92.02 23.81 71.32
N GLN A 276 90.87 24.04 71.94
CA GLN A 276 90.77 24.29 73.39
C GLN A 276 91.06 23.05 74.25
N GLY A 277 90.79 21.85 73.74
CA GLY A 277 91.11 20.58 74.41
C GLY A 277 92.61 20.25 74.44
N ALA A 278 93.39 20.78 73.49
CA ALA A 278 94.84 20.56 73.42
C ALA A 278 95.63 21.49 74.37
N GLU A 279 95.08 22.63 74.75
CA GLU A 279 95.73 23.63 75.61
C GLU A 279 95.60 23.33 77.12
N ALA A 280 94.61 22.51 77.52
CA ALA A 280 94.34 22.16 78.92
C ALA A 280 95.14 20.97 79.49
N ALA A 281 95.93 20.25 78.67
CA ALA A 281 96.65 19.04 79.09
C ALA A 281 98.10 19.31 79.59
N ALA A 282 98.56 20.57 79.65
CA ALA A 282 99.97 20.92 79.86
C ALA A 282 100.35 21.52 81.25
N LEU A 283 99.50 21.48 82.28
CA LEU A 283 99.84 21.91 83.65
C LEU A 283 99.35 20.92 84.75
N ILE A 284 100.01 19.75 84.84
CA ILE A 284 100.80 19.14 85.97
C ILE A 284 100.39 19.47 87.45
N PRO A 285 100.64 18.68 88.56
CA PRO A 285 101.17 17.31 88.85
C PRO A 285 100.38 16.44 89.90
N GLN A 286 100.95 15.26 90.18
CA GLN A 286 100.71 14.21 91.20
C GLN A 286 100.50 14.66 92.68
N GLU A 287 99.70 13.91 93.47
CA GLU A 287 100.14 12.86 94.42
C GLU A 287 99.01 12.37 95.38
N ILE A 288 99.07 11.08 95.72
CA ILE A 288 98.87 10.49 97.08
C ILE A 288 97.44 10.11 97.60
N VAL A 289 97.25 8.77 97.66
CA VAL A 289 96.95 7.94 98.88
C VAL A 289 95.51 7.50 99.25
N LEU A 290 95.39 6.15 99.27
CA LEU A 290 94.67 5.22 100.17
C LEU A 290 93.19 5.49 100.52
N ASN A 291 92.34 4.46 100.39
CA ASN A 291 92.07 3.51 101.48
C ASN A 291 90.81 2.66 101.22
N SER A 292 90.93 1.35 101.52
CA SER A 292 89.93 0.42 102.10
C SER A 292 88.54 0.16 101.48
N GLY A 293 88.23 -1.14 101.33
CA GLY A 293 86.93 -1.72 101.71
C GLY A 293 86.09 -2.24 100.53
N SER A 294 86.15 -3.51 100.10
CA SER A 294 85.64 -4.74 100.73
C SER A 294 84.13 -4.76 101.06
N ARG A 295 83.41 -5.60 100.30
CA ARG A 295 82.13 -6.31 100.57
C ARG A 295 80.86 -5.45 100.42
N PHE A 296 79.78 -5.92 99.78
CA PHE A 296 79.27 -7.29 99.59
C PHE A 296 78.85 -7.57 98.16
#